data_AF-A0A356VUQ3-F1
#
_entry.id   AF-A0A356VUQ3-F1
#
_cell.length_a   1.000
_cell.length_b   1.000
_cell.length_c   1.000
_cell.angle_alpha   90.00
_cell.angle_beta   90.00
_cell.angle_gamma   90.00
#
_symmetry.space_group_name_H-M   'P 1'
#
loop_
_entity.id
_entity.type
_entity.pdbx_description
1 polymer ?
#
loop_
_entity_poly.entity_id
_entity_poly.type
_entity_poly.pdbx_seq_one_letter_code
_entity_poly.pdbx_strand_id
1 'polypeptide(L)'
;VLKEAFTNGSVVLLMGSMVVGALATPEAMEKVYPFSHEIFMGVLCLFLLDMGIEAAKRIKSFKDAGVTLVTFALIMPLIGGTIGVFVGTTLLGFSPAGAMLVAILGASASYIAVPPAMRYGVPEANPSFYLTLSLGVTFPFNVVIGIPLFYSMAGWYAGI
;
A
#
# COMPACT_ATOMS: atom_id res chain seq x y z
N VAL A 1 19.81 9.49 -9.26
CA VAL A 1 19.05 8.21 -9.15
C VAL A 1 19.57 7.29 -8.04
N LEU A 2 20.59 6.43 -8.21
CA LEU A 2 21.02 5.49 -7.15
C LEU A 2 21.45 6.20 -5.85
N LYS A 3 22.29 7.24 -5.96
CA LYS A 3 22.73 8.03 -4.80
C LYS A 3 21.54 8.70 -4.08
N GLU A 4 20.61 9.30 -4.83
CA GLU A 4 19.37 9.89 -4.28
C GLU A 4 18.44 8.87 -3.63
N ALA A 5 18.31 7.67 -4.21
CA ALA A 5 17.47 6.61 -3.66
C ALA A 5 17.99 6.16 -2.27
N PHE A 6 19.30 6.03 -2.12
CA PHE A 6 19.93 5.67 -0.84
C PHE A 6 20.07 6.83 0.15
N THR A 7 20.00 8.09 -0.30
CA THR A 7 20.02 9.27 0.60
C THR A 7 18.63 9.84 0.88
N ASN A 8 17.57 9.24 0.35
CA ASN A 8 16.20 9.66 0.67
C ASN A 8 15.91 9.36 2.14
N GLY A 9 15.56 10.39 2.92
CA GLY A 9 15.34 10.26 4.36
C GLY A 9 14.31 9.18 4.72
N SER A 10 13.23 9.03 3.95
CA SER A 10 12.23 8.00 4.19
C SER A 10 12.78 6.58 3.96
N VAL A 11 13.62 6.39 2.93
CA VAL A 11 14.25 5.09 2.63
C VAL A 11 15.28 4.74 3.71
N VAL A 12 16.10 5.73 4.12
CA VAL A 12 17.10 5.54 5.19
C VAL A 12 16.42 5.18 6.51
N LEU A 13 15.33 5.87 6.86
CA LEU A 13 14.56 5.57 8.06
C LEU A 13 13.89 4.18 7.98
N LEU A 14 13.35 3.80 6.82
CA LEU A 14 12.75 2.47 6.63
C LEU A 14 13.80 1.36 6.77
N MET A 15 14.90 1.45 6.03
CA MET A 15 15.98 0.45 6.09
C MET A 15 16.62 0.40 7.48
N GLY A 16 16.86 1.56 8.10
CA GLY A 16 17.40 1.67 9.45
C GLY A 16 16.48 1.06 10.49
N SER A 17 15.17 1.34 10.44
CA SER A 17 14.20 0.76 11.37
C SER A 17 14.03 -0.75 11.18
N MET A 18 14.13 -1.27 9.96
CA MET A 18 14.16 -2.72 9.71
C MET A 18 15.39 -3.38 10.32
N VAL A 19 16.58 -2.79 10.16
CA VAL A 19 17.82 -3.30 10.77
C VAL A 19 17.73 -3.24 12.29
N VAL A 20 17.25 -2.13 12.86
CA VAL A 20 17.07 -2.01 14.31
C VAL A 20 16.07 -3.04 14.81
N GLY A 21 14.92 -3.23 14.13
CA GLY A 21 13.92 -4.24 14.49
C GLY A 21 14.44 -5.67 14.41
N ALA A 22 15.32 -5.97 13.44
CA ALA A 22 15.93 -7.30 13.30
C ALA A 22 16.97 -7.60 14.40
N LEU A 23 17.61 -6.57 14.97
CA LEU A 23 18.63 -6.71 16.02
C LEU A 23 18.07 -6.47 17.44
N ALA A 24 16.88 -5.88 17.56
CA ALA A 24 16.28 -5.51 18.83
C ALA A 24 15.83 -6.74 19.63
N THR A 25 16.02 -6.69 20.94
CA THR A 25 15.52 -7.71 21.87
C THR A 25 14.05 -7.46 22.22
N PRO A 26 13.29 -8.48 22.66
CA PRO A 26 11.91 -8.31 23.10
C PRO A 26 11.76 -7.20 24.18
N GLU A 27 12.68 -7.14 25.14
CA GLU A 27 12.69 -6.11 26.20
C GLU A 27 12.93 -4.69 25.66
N ALA A 28 13.74 -4.54 24.60
CA ALA A 28 13.91 -3.26 23.93
C ALA A 28 12.64 -2.87 23.16
N MET A 29 11.95 -3.84 22.55
CA MET A 29 10.70 -3.64 21.83
C MET A 29 9.55 -3.24 22.76
N GLU A 30 9.46 -3.78 23.97
CA GLU A 30 8.45 -3.38 24.96
C GLU A 30 8.52 -1.89 25.31
N LYS A 31 9.73 -1.32 25.40
CA LYS A 31 9.91 0.11 25.70
C LYS A 31 9.35 1.03 24.62
N VAL A 32 9.28 0.58 23.37
CA VAL A 32 8.72 1.32 22.24
C VAL A 32 7.30 0.91 21.89
N TYR A 33 6.74 -0.10 22.56
CA TYR A 33 5.39 -0.61 22.33
C TYR A 33 4.28 0.46 22.46
N PRO A 34 4.29 1.36 23.47
CA PRO A 34 3.27 2.40 23.58
C PRO A 34 3.21 3.31 22.35
N PHE A 35 4.36 3.59 21.73
CA PHE A 35 4.43 4.46 20.55
C PHE A 35 4.14 3.68 19.25
N SER A 36 4.70 2.48 19.13
CA SER A 36 4.64 1.68 17.89
C SER A 36 3.34 0.90 17.70
N HIS A 37 2.61 0.57 18.77
CA HIS A 37 1.36 -0.18 18.72
C HIS A 37 0.19 0.63 19.25
N GLU A 38 0.24 1.07 20.52
CA GLU A 38 -0.94 1.67 21.16
C GLU A 38 -1.34 2.99 20.51
N ILE A 39 -0.42 3.95 20.43
CA ILE A 39 -0.68 5.26 19.82
C ILE A 39 -0.75 5.17 18.30
N PHE A 40 0.01 4.25 17.69
CA PHE A 40 0.11 4.12 16.23
C PHE A 40 -1.26 3.93 15.57
N MET A 41 -2.12 3.05 16.10
CA MET A 41 -3.44 2.81 15.51
C MET A 41 -4.34 4.05 15.60
N GLY A 42 -4.23 4.83 16.69
CA GLY A 42 -4.94 6.10 16.84
C GLY A 42 -4.48 7.14 15.82
N VAL A 43 -3.16 7.30 15.66
CA VAL A 43 -2.56 8.22 14.68
C VAL A 43 -2.88 7.79 13.25
N LEU A 44 -2.81 6.48 12.96
CA LEU A 44 -3.15 5.92 11.65
C LEU A 44 -4.62 6.18 11.30
N CYS A 45 -5.53 6.04 12.27
CA CYS A 45 -6.94 6.35 12.07
C CYS A 45 -7.16 7.82 11.69
N LEU A 46 -6.54 8.75 12.43
CA LEU A 46 -6.61 10.18 12.12
C LEU A 46 -5.98 10.51 10.76
N PHE A 47 -4.86 9.88 10.43
CA PHE A 47 -4.19 10.04 9.15
C PHE A 47 -5.05 9.54 7.97
N LEU A 48 -5.65 8.35 8.10
CA LEU A 48 -6.57 7.81 7.08
C LEU A 48 -7.83 8.67 6.96
N LEU A 49 -8.33 9.24 8.06
CA LEU A 49 -9.45 10.18 8.03
C LEU A 49 -9.10 11.46 7.27
N ASP A 50 -7.95 12.08 7.55
CA ASP A 50 -7.50 13.29 6.84
C ASP A 50 -7.32 13.05 5.35
N MET A 51 -6.64 11.95 4.98
CA MET A 51 -6.50 11.55 3.59
C MET A 51 -7.85 11.23 2.91
N GLY A 52 -8.78 10.60 3.64
CA GLY A 52 -10.13 10.34 3.17
C GLY A 52 -10.93 11.62 2.92
N ILE A 53 -10.83 12.60 3.82
CA ILE A 53 -11.43 13.93 3.66
C ILE A 53 -10.84 14.64 2.43
N GLU A 54 -9.52 14.57 2.24
CA GLU A 54 -8.85 15.19 1.10
C GLU A 54 -9.26 14.54 -0.23
N ALA A 55 -9.38 13.21 -0.27
CA ALA A 55 -9.93 12.49 -1.42
C ALA A 55 -11.39 12.88 -1.71
N ALA A 56 -12.22 13.01 -0.67
CA ALA A 56 -13.63 13.39 -0.78
C ALA A 56 -13.81 14.84 -1.28
N LYS A 57 -13.00 15.79 -0.82
CA LYS A 57 -13.01 17.18 -1.35
C LYS A 57 -12.75 17.24 -2.85
N ARG A 58 -11.92 16.31 -3.36
CA ARG A 58 -11.52 16.22 -4.77
C ARG A 58 -12.41 15.31 -5.61
N ILE A 59 -13.42 14.65 -5.01
CA ILE A 59 -14.29 13.69 -5.70
C ILE A 59 -15.11 14.32 -6.83
N LYS A 60 -15.37 15.64 -6.80
CA LYS A 60 -16.04 16.31 -7.93
C LYS A 60 -15.19 16.30 -9.19
N SER A 61 -13.88 16.39 -9.05
CA SER A 61 -12.91 16.23 -10.15
C SER A 61 -12.79 14.78 -10.64
N PHE A 62 -13.40 13.82 -9.96
CA PHE A 62 -13.48 12.44 -10.42
C PHE A 62 -14.27 12.32 -11.74
N LYS A 63 -15.24 13.22 -11.96
CA LYS A 63 -15.93 13.32 -13.26
C LYS A 63 -14.94 13.66 -14.39
N ASP A 64 -13.89 14.41 -14.07
CA ASP A 64 -12.85 14.81 -15.03
C ASP A 64 -11.79 13.72 -15.24
N ALA A 65 -11.68 12.75 -14.33
CA ALA A 65 -10.74 11.62 -14.46
C ALA A 65 -11.13 10.70 -15.63
N GLY A 66 -12.42 10.65 -15.95
CA GLY A 66 -12.96 9.83 -17.03
C GLY A 66 -12.96 8.34 -16.71
N VAL A 67 -13.75 7.58 -17.48
CA VAL A 67 -13.94 6.13 -17.32
C VAL A 67 -12.60 5.39 -17.41
N THR A 68 -11.71 5.83 -18.30
CA THR A 68 -10.39 5.21 -18.53
C THR A 68 -9.54 5.10 -17.27
N LEU A 69 -9.45 6.18 -16.47
CA LEU A 69 -8.63 6.17 -15.26
C LEU A 69 -9.23 5.30 -14.15
N VAL A 70 -10.56 5.28 -14.04
CA VAL A 70 -11.26 4.41 -13.09
C VAL A 70 -11.07 2.94 -13.45
N THR A 71 -11.24 2.60 -14.72
CA THR A 71 -10.99 1.24 -15.22
C THR A 71 -9.53 0.84 -14.98
N PHE A 72 -8.57 1.72 -15.23
CA PHE A 72 -7.16 1.47 -14.93
C PHE A 72 -6.94 1.21 -13.44
N ALA A 73 -7.52 2.03 -12.55
CA ALA A 73 -7.39 1.91 -11.10
C ALA A 73 -8.01 0.62 -10.52
N LEU A 74 -8.90 -0.04 -11.26
CA LEU A 74 -9.49 -1.34 -10.90
C LEU A 74 -8.73 -2.52 -11.51
N ILE A 75 -8.24 -2.39 -12.75
CA ILE A 75 -7.55 -3.48 -13.44
C ILE A 75 -6.11 -3.63 -12.96
N MET A 76 -5.39 -2.53 -12.76
CA MET A 76 -3.96 -2.58 -12.41
C MET A 76 -3.68 -3.35 -11.10
N PRO A 77 -4.47 -3.18 -10.02
CA PRO A 77 -4.33 -3.99 -8.81
C PRO A 77 -4.52 -5.49 -9.05
N LEU A 78 -5.44 -5.88 -9.94
CA LEU A 78 -5.66 -7.29 -10.28
C LEU A 78 -4.45 -7.90 -10.98
N ILE A 79 -3.81 -7.15 -11.89
CA ILE A 79 -2.58 -7.59 -12.55
C ILE A 79 -1.47 -7.77 -11.51
N GLY A 80 -1.21 -6.74 -10.71
CA GLY A 80 -0.16 -6.77 -9.69
C GLY A 80 -0.38 -7.85 -8.63
N GLY A 81 -1.62 -8.01 -8.16
CA GLY A 81 -1.98 -9.03 -7.18
C GLY A 81 -1.91 -10.45 -7.74
N THR A 82 -2.28 -10.66 -9.00
CA THR A 82 -2.13 -11.97 -9.66
C THR A 82 -0.67 -12.37 -9.79
N ILE A 83 0.19 -11.44 -10.21
CA ILE A 83 1.64 -11.65 -10.22
C ILE A 83 2.13 -11.94 -8.80
N GLY A 84 1.66 -11.20 -7.80
CA GLY A 84 2.05 -11.41 -6.41
C GLY A 84 1.63 -12.78 -5.84
N VAL A 85 0.44 -13.29 -6.19
CA VAL A 85 0.05 -14.67 -5.84
C VAL A 85 1.01 -15.68 -6.47
N PHE A 86 1.30 -15.54 -7.77
CA PHE A 86 2.24 -16.45 -8.45
C PHE A 86 3.63 -16.42 -7.81
N VAL A 87 4.18 -15.23 -7.55
CA VAL A 87 5.49 -15.06 -6.90
C VAL A 87 5.46 -15.67 -5.49
N GLY A 88 4.44 -15.35 -4.70
CA GLY A 88 4.30 -15.82 -3.32
C GLY A 88 4.18 -17.33 -3.21
N THR A 89 3.38 -17.95 -4.08
CA THR A 89 3.16 -19.40 -4.08
C THR A 89 4.31 -20.16 -4.72
N THR A 90 4.75 -19.77 -5.92
CA THR A 90 5.66 -20.58 -6.75
C THR A 90 7.13 -20.30 -6.47
N LEU A 91 7.50 -19.02 -6.36
CA LEU A 91 8.91 -18.63 -6.21
C LEU A 91 9.35 -18.59 -4.75
N LEU A 92 8.44 -18.19 -3.85
CA LEU A 92 8.73 -18.04 -2.42
C LEU A 92 8.24 -19.23 -1.59
N GLY A 93 7.34 -20.08 -2.12
CA GLY A 93 6.83 -21.25 -1.41
C GLY A 93 6.00 -20.91 -0.17
N PHE A 94 5.35 -19.75 -0.15
CA PHE A 94 4.55 -19.33 1.00
C PHE A 94 3.20 -20.03 1.07
N SER A 95 2.64 -20.08 2.28
CA SER A 95 1.25 -20.51 2.51
C SER A 95 0.27 -19.61 1.75
N PRO A 96 -1.01 -20.01 1.54
CA PRO A 96 -1.99 -19.15 0.89
C PRO A 96 -2.12 -17.78 1.55
N ALA A 97 -2.07 -17.73 2.89
CA ALA A 97 -2.07 -16.48 3.64
C ALA A 97 -0.81 -15.63 3.35
N GLY A 98 0.37 -16.25 3.31
CA GLY A 98 1.61 -15.55 2.97
C GLY A 98 1.63 -15.05 1.52
N ALA A 99 1.17 -15.85 0.56
CA ALA A 99 1.06 -15.47 -0.83
C ALA A 99 0.01 -14.36 -1.05
N MET A 100 -1.10 -14.38 -0.31
CA MET A 100 -2.07 -13.29 -0.28
C MET A 100 -1.41 -11.97 0.19
N LEU A 101 -0.53 -12.01 1.20
CA LEU A 101 0.19 -10.80 1.62
C LEU A 101 1.06 -10.25 0.49
N VAL A 102 1.79 -11.11 -0.24
CA VAL A 102 2.58 -10.71 -1.42
C VAL A 102 1.69 -10.14 -2.53
N ALA A 103 0.53 -10.75 -2.76
CA ALA A 103 -0.47 -10.26 -3.71
C ALA A 103 -0.97 -8.86 -3.36
N ILE A 104 -1.30 -8.60 -2.09
CA ILE A 104 -1.76 -7.28 -1.65
C ILE A 104 -0.66 -6.23 -1.76
N LEU A 105 0.60 -6.60 -1.51
CA LEU A 105 1.74 -5.71 -1.78
C LEU A 105 1.82 -5.35 -3.27
N GLY A 106 1.67 -6.33 -4.16
CA GLY A 106 1.67 -6.11 -5.62
C GLY A 106 0.45 -5.35 -6.15
N ALA A 107 -0.70 -5.48 -5.48
CA ALA A 107 -1.95 -4.81 -5.85
C ALA A 107 -2.06 -3.36 -5.32
N SER A 108 -1.17 -2.95 -4.42
CA SER A 108 -1.24 -1.66 -3.73
C SER A 108 -0.90 -0.47 -4.65
N ALA A 109 -1.67 0.61 -4.54
CA ALA A 109 -1.38 1.89 -5.20
C ALA A 109 -0.60 2.87 -4.30
N SER A 110 0.03 2.36 -3.22
CA SER A 110 0.81 3.12 -2.23
C SER A 110 0.06 4.32 -1.66
N TYR A 111 -0.81 4.03 -0.71
CA TYR A 111 -1.78 4.99 -0.17
C TYR A 111 -1.16 6.11 0.68
N ILE A 112 0.07 5.91 1.18
CA ILE A 112 0.68 6.76 2.22
C ILE A 112 1.86 7.57 1.65
N ALA A 113 2.86 6.89 1.10
CA ALA A 113 4.14 7.52 0.76
C ALA A 113 4.15 8.16 -0.62
N VAL A 114 3.42 7.59 -1.58
CA VAL A 114 3.41 8.07 -2.97
C VAL A 114 2.72 9.43 -3.13
N PRO A 115 1.60 9.77 -2.47
CA PRO A 115 0.98 11.06 -2.69
C PRO A 115 1.85 12.27 -2.33
N PRO A 116 2.57 12.27 -1.17
CA PRO A 116 3.59 13.28 -0.91
C PRO A 116 4.73 13.24 -1.93
N ALA A 117 5.25 12.06 -2.26
CA ALA A 117 6.35 11.93 -3.21
C ALA A 117 6.00 12.48 -4.60
N MET A 118 4.78 12.23 -5.10
CA MET A 118 4.28 12.77 -6.36
C MET A 118 4.13 14.29 -6.31
N ARG A 119 3.64 14.84 -5.19
CA ARG A 119 3.50 16.28 -5.03
C ARG A 119 4.82 17.04 -5.16
N TYR A 120 5.93 16.43 -4.72
CA TYR A 120 7.26 17.04 -4.81
C TYR A 120 8.03 16.63 -6.08
N GLY A 121 7.88 15.38 -6.52
CA GLY A 121 8.66 14.79 -7.61
C GLY A 121 8.06 15.01 -9.00
N VAL A 122 6.74 15.21 -9.10
CA VAL A 122 6.03 15.49 -10.36
C VAL A 122 4.99 16.60 -10.12
N PRO A 123 5.42 17.87 -9.98
CA PRO A 123 4.54 18.98 -9.62
C PRO A 123 3.41 19.23 -10.62
N GLU A 124 3.59 18.82 -11.87
CA GLU A 124 2.60 18.93 -12.95
C GLU A 124 1.47 17.88 -12.84
N ALA A 125 1.68 16.82 -12.05
CA ALA A 125 0.67 15.78 -11.86
C ALA A 125 -0.50 16.33 -11.05
N ASN A 126 -1.72 16.19 -11.58
CA ASN A 126 -2.92 16.65 -10.91
C ASN A 126 -3.21 15.81 -9.64
N PRO A 127 -3.16 16.41 -8.42
CA PRO A 127 -3.40 15.69 -7.17
C PRO A 127 -4.78 15.05 -7.10
N SER A 128 -5.77 15.64 -7.76
CA SER A 128 -7.13 15.09 -7.78
C SER A 128 -7.21 13.73 -8.47
N PHE A 129 -6.31 13.40 -9.40
CA PHE A 129 -6.34 12.08 -10.04
C PHE A 129 -5.66 11.02 -9.18
N TYR A 130 -4.39 11.20 -8.81
CA TYR A 130 -3.67 10.14 -8.11
C TYR A 130 -4.16 9.93 -6.66
N LEU A 131 -4.61 10.99 -5.95
CA LEU A 131 -5.19 10.83 -4.61
C LEU A 131 -6.53 10.12 -4.68
N THR A 132 -7.45 10.59 -5.53
CA THR A 132 -8.81 10.06 -5.57
C THR A 132 -8.86 8.65 -6.15
N LEU A 133 -8.03 8.30 -7.14
CA LEU A 133 -7.97 6.93 -7.65
C LEU A 133 -7.35 5.98 -6.62
N SER A 134 -6.24 6.35 -5.99
CA SER A 134 -5.56 5.49 -5.00
C SER A 134 -6.43 5.27 -3.76
N LEU A 135 -6.96 6.34 -3.15
CA LEU A 135 -7.70 6.28 -1.88
C LEU A 135 -9.20 6.03 -2.05
N GLY A 136 -9.81 6.55 -3.12
CA GLY A 136 -11.25 6.47 -3.36
C GLY A 136 -11.68 5.24 -4.17
N VAL A 137 -10.77 4.63 -4.93
CA VAL A 137 -11.08 3.48 -5.81
C VAL A 137 -10.25 2.26 -5.44
N THR A 138 -8.94 2.33 -5.63
CA THR A 138 -8.05 1.17 -5.48
C THR A 138 -7.97 0.67 -4.03
N PHE A 139 -7.90 1.55 -3.04
CA PHE A 139 -7.86 1.15 -1.63
C PHE A 139 -9.14 0.41 -1.19
N PRO A 140 -10.36 0.97 -1.33
CA PRO A 140 -11.58 0.25 -0.98
C PRO A 140 -11.73 -1.05 -1.76
N PHE A 141 -11.40 -1.05 -3.06
CA PHE A 141 -11.41 -2.24 -3.89
C PHE A 141 -10.50 -3.34 -3.33
N ASN A 142 -9.25 -3.01 -2.99
CA ASN A 142 -8.31 -3.99 -2.46
C ASN A 142 -8.76 -4.55 -1.11
N VAL A 143 -9.28 -3.70 -0.22
CA VAL A 143 -9.74 -4.14 1.11
C VAL A 143 -10.98 -5.04 1.00
N VAL A 144 -11.98 -4.63 0.22
CA VAL A 144 -13.28 -5.31 0.15
C VAL A 144 -13.24 -6.53 -0.77
N ILE A 145 -12.56 -6.43 -1.90
CA ILE A 145 -12.56 -7.45 -2.97
C ILE A 145 -11.18 -8.10 -3.10
N GLY A 146 -10.11 -7.29 -3.15
CA GLY A 146 -8.75 -7.79 -3.41
C GLY A 146 -8.28 -8.83 -2.38
N ILE A 147 -8.41 -8.56 -1.08
CA ILE A 147 -8.01 -9.50 -0.01
C ILE A 147 -8.69 -10.86 -0.15
N PRO A 148 -10.04 -10.97 -0.13
CA PRO A 148 -10.70 -12.26 -0.26
C PRO A 148 -10.43 -12.94 -1.62
N LEU A 149 -10.35 -12.16 -2.69
CA LEU A 149 -10.05 -12.66 -4.03
C LEU A 149 -8.67 -13.32 -4.10
N PHE A 150 -7.63 -12.62 -3.65
CA PHE A 150 -6.26 -13.13 -3.72
C PHE A 150 -5.99 -14.26 -2.74
N TYR A 151 -6.63 -14.26 -1.57
CA TYR A 151 -6.59 -15.41 -0.66
C TYR A 151 -7.19 -16.66 -1.31
N SER A 152 -8.37 -16.53 -1.91
CA SER A 152 -9.04 -17.63 -2.61
C SER A 152 -8.21 -18.12 -3.80
N MET A 153 -7.66 -17.20 -4.59
CA MET A 153 -6.80 -17.53 -5.73
C MET A 153 -5.51 -18.24 -5.30
N ALA A 154 -4.88 -17.81 -4.21
CA ALA A 154 -3.71 -18.47 -3.66
C ALA A 154 -4.02 -19.87 -3.13
N GLY A 155 -5.19 -20.06 -2.49
CA GLY A 155 -5.67 -21.40 -2.09
C GLY A 155 -5.85 -22.33 -3.28
N TRP A 156 -6.65 -21.91 -4.26
CA TRP A 156 -6.87 -22.65 -5.51
C TRP A 156 -5.57 -22.99 -6.23
N TYR A 157 -4.65 -22.04 -6.32
CA TYR A 157 -3.36 -22.24 -6.98
C TYR A 157 -2.46 -23.23 -6.22
N ALA A 158 -2.50 -23.19 -4.87
CA ALA A 158 -1.78 -24.14 -4.02
C ALA A 158 -2.46 -25.52 -3.93
N GLY A 159 -3.62 -25.71 -4.55
CA GLY A 159 -4.39 -26.97 -4.51
C GLY A 159 -5.16 -27.20 -3.22
N ILE A 160 -5.57 -26.12 -2.54
CA ILE A 160 -6.31 -26.10 -1.27
C ILE A 160 -7.70 -25.51 -1.47
#